data_AF-A0A2A2K7K3-F1
#
_entry.id   AF-A0A2A2K7K3-F1
#
_cell.length_a   1.000
_cell.length_b   1.000
_cell.length_c   1.000
_cell.angle_alpha   90.00
_cell.angle_beta   90.00
_cell.angle_gamma   90.00
#
_symmetry.space_group_name_H-M   'P 1'
#
loop_
_entity.id
_entity.type
_entity.pdbx_description
1 polymer ?
#
loop_
_entity_poly.entity_id
_entity_poly.type
_entity_poly.pdbx_seq_one_letter_code
_entity_poly.pdbx_strand_id
1 'polypeptide(L)'
;MHIARTGLDAQDTRMRVISNNLANVNTTAFKKDRAAFETLAYQTVTAPGSQSTAETKYATGLNLGTGVRVQGTARIDTQGSLTQTGNSFDLALDGDGYFQIQMPGGQLGYTRAGNFNRSPEGLLVTSEGYQVQPGITVPANATSVSIGTDGTVTAQIPGQTTGSTLGQIQIASFPNPTGLQSTGDNYLRETASTCNMASAPNPFRPGAFVVSHWAEIALAAASSLLVLAALTPGEANASIFGKKKPAEDFTVVRAPMTPPPAPANGAIFQASDGYAPLYEGWRARRVGDPLTIVLVENTAASKSSSSKLDSSGQGGITPPTTGPLSLFGATDASMSGTRGFNGQGQANQANSLSGEVSVTVAAVYPNGTMLVQGQKRVTLNRGDEFVRIKGLVRSADISADNRVLSTRVADAQISYTGKGDVARAGRQGWLGRFFSVVSPF
;
A
#
# COMPACT_ATOMS: atom_id res chain seq x y z
N MET A 1 34.66 14.36 6.11
CA MET A 1 33.70 15.25 5.43
C MET A 1 33.10 14.67 4.14
N HIS A 2 33.79 13.80 3.38
CA HIS A 2 33.26 13.27 2.10
C HIS A 2 32.06 12.30 2.23
N ILE A 3 31.99 11.51 3.31
CA ILE A 3 30.87 10.56 3.55
C ILE A 3 29.55 11.31 3.78
N ALA A 4 29.58 12.38 4.58
CA ALA A 4 28.40 13.21 4.84
C ALA A 4 27.90 13.92 3.57
N ARG A 5 28.82 14.41 2.72
CA ARG A 5 28.48 15.03 1.43
C ARG A 5 27.82 14.03 0.49
N THR A 6 28.43 12.86 0.29
CA THR A 6 27.84 11.82 -0.59
C THR A 6 26.49 11.31 -0.09
N GLY A 7 26.30 11.23 1.24
CA GLY A 7 25.00 10.96 1.84
C GLY A 7 23.96 12.04 1.56
N LEU A 8 24.32 13.33 1.68
CA LEU A 8 23.42 14.45 1.38
C LEU A 8 23.06 14.49 -0.11
N ASP A 9 24.03 14.32 -1.00
CA ASP A 9 23.81 14.29 -2.46
C ASP A 9 22.87 13.13 -2.86
N ALA A 10 23.02 11.96 -2.21
CA ALA A 10 22.12 10.83 -2.41
C ALA A 10 20.69 11.12 -1.92
N GLN A 11 20.54 11.80 -0.78
CA GLN A 11 19.21 12.20 -0.28
C GLN A 11 18.57 13.29 -1.14
N ASP A 12 19.32 14.28 -1.63
CA ASP A 12 18.81 15.28 -2.58
C ASP A 12 18.31 14.61 -3.86
N THR A 13 19.11 13.69 -4.43
CA THR A 13 18.70 12.92 -5.61
C THR A 13 17.42 12.12 -5.35
N ARG A 14 17.31 11.47 -4.18
CA ARG A 14 16.10 10.75 -3.77
C ARG A 14 14.89 11.68 -3.71
N MET A 15 15.05 12.86 -3.11
CA MET A 15 13.99 13.85 -3.00
C MET A 15 13.53 14.34 -4.37
N ARG A 16 14.46 14.62 -5.29
CA ARG A 16 14.12 15.01 -6.67
C ARG A 16 13.32 13.94 -7.40
N VAL A 17 13.70 12.67 -7.29
CA VAL A 17 12.96 11.55 -7.90
C VAL A 17 11.56 11.42 -7.30
N ILE A 18 11.42 11.53 -5.97
CA ILE A 18 10.10 11.48 -5.31
C ILE A 18 9.24 12.67 -5.76
N SER A 19 9.79 13.87 -5.80
CA SER A 19 9.08 15.08 -6.23
C SER A 19 8.64 14.99 -7.69
N ASN A 20 9.49 14.48 -8.58
CA ASN A 20 9.13 14.27 -9.99
C ASN A 20 8.01 13.23 -10.14
N ASN A 21 8.12 12.10 -9.45
CA ASN A 21 7.05 11.10 -9.43
C ASN A 21 5.73 11.67 -8.90
N LEU A 22 5.81 12.53 -7.88
CA LEU A 22 4.63 13.15 -7.28
C LEU A 22 3.95 14.12 -8.23
N ALA A 23 4.73 14.95 -8.91
CA ALA A 23 4.24 15.92 -9.88
C ALA A 23 3.53 15.24 -11.08
N ASN A 24 4.05 14.10 -11.53
CA ASN A 24 3.58 13.41 -12.73
C ASN A 24 2.55 12.30 -12.48
N VAL A 25 1.97 12.24 -11.26
CA VAL A 25 1.00 11.20 -10.87
C VAL A 25 -0.20 11.05 -11.78
N ASN A 26 -0.73 12.20 -12.20
CA ASN A 26 -1.94 12.31 -13.00
C ASN A 26 -1.62 12.32 -14.50
N THR A 27 -0.35 12.26 -14.87
CA THR A 27 0.05 12.23 -16.27
C THR A 27 -0.27 10.85 -16.84
N THR A 28 -1.01 10.83 -17.96
CA THR A 28 -1.43 9.59 -18.62
C THR A 28 -0.23 8.70 -18.94
N ALA A 29 -0.32 7.44 -18.52
CA ALA A 29 0.70 6.42 -18.76
C ALA A 29 2.11 6.72 -18.19
N PHE A 30 2.22 7.63 -17.22
CA PHE A 30 3.47 7.88 -16.51
C PHE A 30 3.95 6.63 -15.75
N LYS A 31 5.25 6.36 -15.82
CA LYS A 31 5.93 5.30 -15.08
C LYS A 31 6.86 5.94 -14.06
N LYS A 32 6.72 5.53 -12.80
CA LYS A 32 7.52 6.08 -11.70
C LYS A 32 8.97 5.65 -11.80
N ASP A 33 9.87 6.53 -11.42
CA ASP A 33 11.29 6.23 -11.29
C ASP A 33 11.66 5.92 -9.83
N ARG A 34 12.69 5.10 -9.65
CA ARG A 34 13.30 4.82 -8.35
C ARG A 34 14.79 5.06 -8.42
N ALA A 35 15.31 5.87 -7.49
CA ALA A 35 16.75 6.01 -7.31
C ALA A 35 17.34 4.73 -6.69
N ALA A 36 18.37 4.19 -7.32
CA ALA A 36 19.17 3.07 -6.82
C ALA A 36 20.48 3.60 -6.24
N PHE A 37 20.86 3.08 -5.08
CA PHE A 37 22.04 3.50 -4.33
C PHE A 37 22.93 2.31 -4.05
N GLU A 38 24.23 2.49 -4.18
CA GLU A 38 25.23 1.50 -3.83
C GLU A 38 26.24 2.07 -2.84
N THR A 39 26.68 1.24 -1.89
CA THR A 39 27.80 1.59 -1.02
C THR A 39 29.08 1.65 -1.83
N LEU A 40 29.88 2.67 -1.59
CA LEU A 40 31.24 2.75 -2.12
C LEU A 40 32.14 1.72 -1.44
N ALA A 41 33.26 1.36 -2.09
CA ALA A 41 34.18 0.33 -1.62
C ALA A 41 34.66 0.63 -0.19
N TYR A 42 34.71 -0.40 0.65
CA TYR A 42 35.20 -0.27 2.01
C TYR A 42 36.72 -0.10 2.00
N GLN A 43 37.22 0.84 2.79
CA GLN A 43 38.65 0.94 3.06
C GLN A 43 38.95 0.07 4.28
N THR A 44 39.70 -1.01 4.09
CA THR A 44 40.21 -1.84 5.19
C THR A 44 41.37 -1.10 5.84
N VAL A 45 41.15 -0.56 7.03
CA VAL A 45 42.18 0.19 7.79
C VAL A 45 43.04 -0.78 8.60
N THR A 46 42.43 -1.81 9.17
CA THR A 46 43.14 -2.93 9.80
C THR A 46 42.44 -4.25 9.45
N ALA A 47 43.19 -5.19 8.89
CA ALA A 47 42.69 -6.54 8.67
C ALA A 47 42.57 -7.28 10.02
N PRO A 48 41.51 -8.07 10.24
CA PRO A 48 41.43 -8.94 11.41
C PRO A 48 42.66 -9.87 11.45
N GLY A 49 43.32 -9.96 12.61
CA GLY A 49 44.53 -10.78 12.78
C GLY A 49 45.86 -10.09 12.45
N SER A 50 45.86 -8.80 12.08
CA SER A 50 47.09 -8.01 11.96
C SER A 50 47.77 -7.81 13.32
N GLN A 51 49.11 -7.77 13.35
CA GLN A 51 49.89 -7.53 14.58
C GLN A 51 49.62 -6.12 15.12
N SER A 52 49.28 -6.03 16.40
CA SER A 52 49.12 -4.77 17.14
C SER A 52 50.39 -4.41 17.90
N THR A 53 51.04 -5.42 18.50
CA THR A 53 52.38 -5.33 19.10
C THR A 53 53.20 -6.57 18.73
N ALA A 54 54.44 -6.70 19.23
CA ALA A 54 55.28 -7.88 19.01
C ALA A 54 54.60 -9.18 19.47
N GLU A 55 53.83 -9.15 20.58
CA GLU A 55 53.12 -10.32 21.12
C GLU A 55 51.60 -10.37 20.86
N THR A 56 50.94 -9.30 20.39
CA THR A 56 49.46 -9.26 20.29
C THR A 56 48.93 -8.95 18.89
N LYS A 57 47.73 -9.45 18.57
CA LYS A 57 47.02 -9.26 17.29
C LYS A 57 45.66 -8.60 17.50
N TYR A 58 45.23 -7.78 16.54
CA TYR A 58 43.89 -7.21 16.53
C TYR A 58 42.84 -8.31 16.32
N ALA A 59 41.92 -8.49 17.28
CA ALA A 59 40.86 -9.49 17.23
C ALA A 59 39.75 -9.14 16.22
N THR A 60 39.50 -7.85 16.00
CA THR A 60 38.49 -7.34 15.06
C THR A 60 39.14 -6.41 14.05
N GLY A 61 38.84 -6.58 12.76
CA GLY A 61 39.28 -5.64 11.72
C GLY A 61 38.46 -4.35 11.72
N LEU A 62 39.09 -3.25 11.33
CA LEU A 62 38.41 -1.96 11.12
C LEU A 62 38.19 -1.74 9.63
N ASN A 63 36.93 -1.82 9.21
CA ASN A 63 36.50 -1.46 7.86
C ASN A 63 35.77 -0.11 7.90
N LEU A 64 36.27 0.87 7.15
CA LEU A 64 35.67 2.19 7.05
C LEU A 64 34.86 2.29 5.75
N GLY A 65 33.55 2.47 5.86
CA GLY A 65 32.68 2.71 4.69
C GLY A 65 32.98 4.08 4.09
N THR A 66 33.24 4.15 2.79
CA THR A 66 33.67 5.40 2.11
C THR A 66 32.52 6.26 1.59
N GLY A 67 31.27 5.84 1.80
CA GLY A 67 30.07 6.61 1.47
C GLY A 67 29.11 5.83 0.57
N VAL A 68 28.21 6.56 -0.09
CA VAL A 68 27.15 6.02 -0.96
C VAL A 68 27.20 6.76 -2.29
N ARG A 69 27.01 6.04 -3.40
CA ARG A 69 26.82 6.66 -4.73
C ARG A 69 25.44 6.33 -5.27
N VAL A 70 24.93 7.23 -6.11
CA VAL A 70 23.77 6.95 -6.94
C VAL A 70 24.23 6.07 -8.10
N GLN A 71 23.67 4.87 -8.21
CA GLN A 71 23.95 3.96 -9.33
C GLN A 71 23.20 4.39 -10.59
N GLY A 72 21.99 4.93 -10.40
CA GLY A 72 21.13 5.45 -11.46
C GLY A 72 19.67 5.58 -10.99
N THR A 73 18.79 5.94 -11.91
CA THR A 73 17.34 5.87 -11.74
C THR A 73 16.80 4.73 -12.60
N ALA A 74 15.99 3.85 -12.00
CA ALA A 74 15.35 2.76 -12.69
C ALA A 74 13.85 3.04 -12.81
N ARG A 75 13.31 2.93 -14.03
CA ARG A 75 11.88 3.06 -14.33
C ARG A 75 11.14 1.81 -13.86
N ILE A 76 10.03 1.98 -13.17
CA ILE A 76 9.19 0.88 -12.69
C ILE A 76 7.97 0.75 -13.62
N ASP A 77 7.95 -0.34 -14.40
CA ASP A 77 6.98 -0.55 -15.49
C ASP A 77 5.64 -1.16 -15.10
N THR A 78 5.29 -1.18 -13.82
CA THR A 78 4.03 -1.79 -13.35
C THR A 78 2.78 -1.17 -13.99
N GLN A 79 1.79 -2.00 -14.35
CA GLN A 79 0.49 -1.56 -14.86
C GLN A 79 -0.25 -0.69 -13.84
N GLY A 80 -0.84 0.41 -14.31
CA GLY A 80 -1.69 1.29 -13.49
C GLY A 80 -3.16 0.88 -13.52
N SER A 81 -3.97 1.48 -12.66
CA SER A 81 -5.43 1.35 -12.69
C SER A 81 -6.01 1.96 -13.96
N LEU A 82 -6.94 1.27 -14.61
CA LEU A 82 -7.61 1.76 -15.81
C LEU A 82 -8.83 2.61 -15.44
N THR A 83 -8.94 3.81 -16.00
CA THR A 83 -10.12 4.68 -15.85
C THR A 83 -10.81 4.86 -17.19
N GLN A 84 -12.12 4.63 -17.23
CA GLN A 84 -12.91 4.82 -18.45
C GLN A 84 -13.25 6.29 -18.64
N THR A 85 -12.96 6.86 -19.81
CA THR A 85 -13.18 8.28 -20.12
C THR A 85 -14.41 8.53 -20.98
N GLY A 86 -14.87 7.52 -21.72
CA GLY A 86 -16.00 7.63 -22.64
C GLY A 86 -15.66 8.26 -24.00
N ASN A 87 -14.44 8.76 -24.20
CA ASN A 87 -13.97 9.21 -25.51
C ASN A 87 -13.50 8.01 -26.34
N SER A 88 -13.84 8.01 -27.63
CA SER A 88 -13.54 6.88 -28.54
C SER A 88 -12.08 6.82 -28.98
N PHE A 89 -11.35 7.94 -28.90
CA PHE A 89 -9.93 8.02 -29.24
C PHE A 89 -9.01 7.77 -28.05
N ASP A 90 -9.57 7.53 -26.87
CA ASP A 90 -8.82 7.21 -25.67
C ASP A 90 -8.60 5.70 -25.60
N LEU A 91 -7.34 5.26 -25.71
CA LEU A 91 -6.99 3.85 -25.62
C LEU A 91 -6.05 3.56 -24.45
N ALA A 92 -6.26 2.41 -23.83
CA ALA A 92 -5.33 1.85 -22.88
C ALA A 92 -4.88 0.46 -23.30
N LEU A 93 -3.61 0.21 -23.04
CA LEU A 93 -2.99 -1.11 -23.13
C LEU A 93 -3.13 -1.82 -21.79
N ASP A 94 -3.77 -2.99 -21.81
CA ASP A 94 -3.88 -3.90 -20.65
C ASP A 94 -2.86 -5.02 -20.79
N GLY A 95 -1.65 -4.81 -20.25
CA GLY A 95 -0.53 -5.73 -20.39
C GLY A 95 0.72 -5.06 -20.93
N ASP A 96 1.64 -5.85 -21.48
CA ASP A 96 2.89 -5.33 -22.04
C ASP A 96 2.68 -4.73 -23.44
N GLY A 97 3.55 -3.78 -23.79
CA GLY A 97 3.54 -3.16 -25.11
C GLY A 97 3.44 -1.63 -25.10
N TYR A 98 3.65 -1.06 -26.28
CA TYR A 98 3.69 0.37 -26.55
C TYR A 98 3.01 0.68 -27.90
N PHE A 99 2.33 1.81 -27.96
CA PHE A 99 1.89 2.42 -29.22
C PHE A 99 3.09 2.93 -29.99
N GLN A 100 3.07 2.71 -31.30
CA GLN A 100 4.09 3.22 -32.21
C GLN A 100 3.66 4.58 -32.73
N ILE A 101 4.55 5.56 -32.65
CA ILE A 101 4.31 6.91 -33.16
C ILE A 101 5.45 7.35 -34.07
N GLN A 102 5.12 8.25 -34.99
CA GLN A 102 6.05 8.89 -35.88
C GLN A 102 6.46 10.24 -35.30
N MET A 103 7.69 10.32 -34.77
CA MET A 103 8.28 11.56 -34.29
C MET A 103 8.75 12.44 -35.47
N PRO A 104 9.03 13.74 -35.22
CA PRO A 104 9.58 14.64 -36.22
C PRO A 104 10.88 14.08 -36.82
N GLY A 105 11.03 14.19 -38.14
CA GLY A 105 12.19 13.63 -38.85
C GLY A 105 12.05 12.16 -39.24
N GLY A 106 10.86 11.56 -39.14
CA GLY A 106 10.61 10.21 -39.65
C GLY A 106 11.14 9.09 -38.74
N GLN A 107 11.51 9.41 -37.50
CA GLN A 107 11.92 8.41 -36.50
C GLN A 107 10.72 7.80 -35.78
N LEU A 108 10.78 6.49 -35.52
CA LEU A 108 9.79 5.80 -34.69
C LEU A 108 10.02 6.08 -33.20
N GLY A 109 8.94 6.36 -32.49
CA GLY A 109 8.89 6.49 -31.04
C GLY A 109 7.81 5.59 -30.45
N TYR A 110 7.90 5.39 -29.14
CA TYR A 110 7.03 4.48 -28.41
C TYR A 110 6.41 5.20 -27.22
N THR A 111 5.11 5.00 -27.00
CA THR A 111 4.42 5.55 -25.84
C THR A 111 3.35 4.59 -25.34
N ARG A 112 3.00 4.70 -24.07
CA ARG A 112 1.81 4.02 -23.52
C ARG A 112 0.64 4.97 -23.34
N ALA A 113 0.84 6.27 -23.60
CA ALA A 113 -0.20 7.27 -23.57
C ALA A 113 -1.04 7.10 -24.83
N GLY A 114 -2.31 6.71 -24.67
CA GLY A 114 -3.22 6.48 -25.79
C GLY A 114 -4.22 7.62 -25.99
N ASN A 115 -3.90 8.84 -25.55
CA ASN A 115 -4.75 10.02 -25.66
C ASN A 115 -4.62 10.63 -27.05
N PHE A 116 -5.21 9.94 -28.03
CA PHE A 116 -5.13 10.34 -29.41
C PHE A 116 -6.22 11.34 -29.77
N ASN A 117 -5.92 12.15 -30.77
CA ASN A 117 -6.81 13.12 -31.38
C ASN A 117 -6.77 12.95 -32.90
N ARG A 118 -7.74 13.55 -33.56
CA ARG A 118 -7.80 13.59 -35.02
C ARG A 118 -7.23 14.90 -35.53
N SER A 119 -6.27 14.82 -36.46
CA SER A 119 -5.72 16.00 -37.12
C SER A 119 -6.70 16.59 -38.16
N PRO A 120 -6.48 17.83 -38.63
CA PRO A 120 -7.26 18.42 -39.73
C PRO A 120 -7.24 17.57 -41.03
N GLU A 121 -6.14 16.88 -41.29
CA GLU A 121 -5.95 15.95 -42.41
C GLU A 121 -6.67 14.60 -42.18
N GLY A 122 -7.28 14.43 -41.00
CA GLY A 122 -7.98 13.22 -40.59
C GLY A 122 -7.08 12.13 -40.01
N LEU A 123 -5.79 12.37 -39.84
CA LEU A 123 -4.87 11.37 -39.28
C LEU A 123 -5.03 11.25 -37.77
N LEU A 124 -4.80 10.05 -37.23
CA LEU A 124 -4.72 9.84 -35.79
C LEU A 124 -3.36 10.32 -35.26
N VAL A 125 -3.38 11.30 -34.37
CA VAL A 125 -2.19 11.96 -33.80
C VAL A 125 -2.26 11.99 -32.27
N THR A 126 -1.12 12.15 -31.60
CA THR A 126 -1.04 12.41 -30.15
C THR A 126 -1.39 13.87 -29.82
N SER A 127 -1.42 14.25 -28.54
CA SER A 127 -1.57 15.64 -28.09
C SER A 127 -0.50 16.58 -28.66
N GLU A 128 0.69 16.07 -28.92
CA GLU A 128 1.83 16.80 -29.48
C GLU A 128 1.83 16.81 -31.02
N GLY A 129 0.85 16.16 -31.65
CA GLY A 129 0.71 16.08 -33.11
C GLY A 129 1.52 14.97 -33.78
N TYR A 130 2.08 14.02 -33.01
CA TYR A 130 2.81 12.88 -33.58
C TYR A 130 1.84 11.83 -34.10
N GLN A 131 2.05 11.38 -35.34
CA GLN A 131 1.15 10.45 -36.00
C GLN A 131 1.29 9.02 -35.44
N VAL A 132 0.18 8.33 -35.20
CA VAL A 132 0.18 6.91 -34.82
C VAL A 132 0.54 6.04 -36.03
N GLN A 133 1.36 5.02 -35.83
CA GLN A 133 1.75 4.07 -36.86
C GLN A 133 1.02 2.72 -36.70
N PRO A 134 0.49 2.12 -37.79
CA PRO A 134 0.41 2.66 -39.15
C PRO A 134 -0.51 3.88 -39.22
N GLY A 135 -0.29 4.78 -40.19
CA GLY A 135 -1.10 5.97 -40.36
C GLY A 135 -2.57 5.68 -40.68
N ILE A 136 -3.46 5.88 -39.69
CA ILE A 136 -4.91 5.67 -39.85
C ILE A 136 -5.58 7.01 -40.15
N THR A 137 -6.30 7.08 -41.26
CA THR A 137 -7.07 8.25 -41.67
C THR A 137 -8.55 8.07 -41.34
N VAL A 138 -9.06 8.88 -40.44
CA VAL A 138 -10.46 9.00 -40.09
C VAL A 138 -11.12 10.05 -40.99
N PRO A 139 -12.14 9.68 -41.80
CA PRO A 139 -12.78 10.61 -42.72
C PRO A 139 -13.69 11.61 -41.98
N ALA A 140 -13.85 12.81 -42.56
CA ALA A 140 -14.55 13.93 -41.92
C ALA A 140 -16.06 13.73 -41.74
N ASN A 141 -16.64 12.89 -42.58
CA ASN A 141 -18.06 12.55 -42.54
C ASN A 141 -18.37 11.40 -41.56
N ALA A 142 -17.39 10.84 -40.84
CA ALA A 142 -17.64 9.76 -39.88
C ALA A 142 -18.53 10.23 -38.72
N THR A 143 -19.63 9.52 -38.48
CA THR A 143 -20.60 9.83 -37.40
C THR A 143 -20.12 9.30 -36.05
N SER A 144 -19.44 8.16 -36.04
CA SER A 144 -18.81 7.56 -34.86
C SER A 144 -17.58 6.76 -35.28
N VAL A 145 -16.56 6.75 -34.42
CA VAL A 145 -15.38 5.89 -34.57
C VAL A 145 -15.38 4.92 -33.41
N SER A 146 -15.17 3.64 -33.69
CA SER A 146 -15.02 2.60 -32.68
C SER A 146 -13.73 1.83 -32.94
N ILE A 147 -13.04 1.47 -31.86
CA ILE A 147 -11.80 0.71 -31.92
C ILE A 147 -12.03 -0.60 -31.19
N GLY A 148 -11.80 -1.71 -31.88
CA GLY A 148 -11.94 -3.06 -31.33
C GLY A 148 -10.82 -3.40 -30.33
N THR A 149 -11.03 -4.46 -29.56
CA THR A 149 -10.01 -5.02 -28.64
C THR A 149 -8.78 -5.57 -29.36
N ASP A 150 -8.93 -5.86 -30.64
CA ASP A 150 -7.91 -6.28 -31.59
C ASP A 150 -7.20 -5.09 -32.26
N GLY A 151 -7.57 -3.85 -31.92
CA GLY A 151 -6.98 -2.62 -32.47
C GLY A 151 -7.53 -2.21 -33.81
N THR A 152 -8.55 -2.92 -34.32
CA THR A 152 -9.19 -2.56 -35.59
C THR A 152 -10.01 -1.29 -35.40
N VAL A 153 -9.69 -0.28 -36.19
CA VAL A 153 -10.37 1.01 -36.18
C VAL A 153 -11.46 0.98 -37.24
N THR A 154 -12.70 1.10 -36.82
CA THR A 154 -13.88 1.14 -37.68
C THR A 154 -14.56 2.50 -37.54
N ALA A 155 -15.04 3.06 -38.65
CA ALA A 155 -15.83 4.29 -38.65
C ALA A 155 -17.20 4.06 -39.29
N GLN A 156 -18.23 4.60 -38.66
CA GLN A 156 -19.57 4.64 -39.24
C GLN A 156 -19.68 5.87 -40.14
N ILE A 157 -19.99 5.65 -41.42
CA ILE A 157 -20.20 6.73 -42.39
C ILE A 157 -21.72 6.85 -42.64
N PRO A 158 -22.27 8.06 -42.73
CA PRO A 158 -23.67 8.28 -43.11
C PRO A 158 -24.01 7.55 -44.42
N GLY A 159 -25.06 6.74 -44.40
CA GLY A 159 -25.52 5.98 -45.56
C GLY A 159 -25.01 4.53 -45.66
N GLN A 160 -24.10 4.09 -44.78
CA GLN A 160 -23.76 2.67 -44.61
C GLN A 160 -24.29 2.14 -43.28
N THR A 161 -24.84 0.93 -43.28
CA THR A 161 -25.35 0.26 -42.07
C THR A 161 -24.24 -0.50 -41.33
N THR A 162 -23.21 -0.93 -42.06
CA THR A 162 -22.03 -1.61 -41.52
C THR A 162 -20.86 -0.63 -41.43
N GLY A 163 -20.13 -0.60 -40.32
CA GLY A 163 -18.96 0.26 -40.15
C GLY A 163 -17.83 -0.11 -41.13
N SER A 164 -17.17 0.90 -41.69
CA SER A 164 -16.03 0.73 -42.60
C SER A 164 -14.73 0.60 -41.81
N THR A 165 -13.92 -0.41 -42.11
CA THR A 165 -12.61 -0.62 -41.48
C THR A 165 -11.57 0.34 -42.06
N LEU A 166 -11.00 1.20 -41.22
CA LEU A 166 -10.02 2.22 -41.60
C LEU A 166 -8.57 1.71 -41.48
N GLY A 167 -8.33 0.72 -40.62
CA GLY A 167 -7.00 0.16 -40.37
C GLY A 167 -6.92 -0.54 -39.02
N GLN A 168 -5.72 -0.95 -38.63
CA GLN A 168 -5.46 -1.60 -37.34
C GLN A 168 -4.27 -0.93 -36.67
N ILE A 169 -4.43 -0.53 -35.40
CA ILE A 169 -3.34 0.00 -34.57
C ILE A 169 -2.44 -1.16 -34.17
N GLN A 170 -1.13 -0.99 -34.36
CA GLN A 170 -0.13 -1.98 -34.00
C GLN A 170 0.54 -1.64 -32.67
N ILE A 171 0.87 -2.68 -31.90
CA ILE A 171 1.59 -2.57 -30.64
C ILE A 171 3.00 -3.14 -30.84
N ALA A 172 4.00 -2.40 -30.37
CA ALA A 172 5.36 -2.89 -30.25
C ALA A 172 5.59 -3.46 -28.85
N SER A 173 6.21 -4.64 -28.75
CA SER A 173 6.73 -5.16 -27.49
C SER A 173 8.24 -5.34 -27.55
N PHE A 174 8.87 -5.17 -26.39
CA PHE A 174 10.31 -5.23 -26.23
C PHE A 174 10.66 -6.29 -25.19
N PRO A 175 11.59 -7.22 -25.48
CA PRO A 175 12.08 -8.17 -24.50
C PRO A 175 12.71 -7.50 -23.27
N ASN A 176 13.33 -6.33 -23.48
CA ASN A 176 13.92 -5.53 -22.41
C ASN A 176 13.41 -4.08 -22.45
N PRO A 177 12.27 -3.76 -21.78
CA PRO A 177 11.72 -2.39 -21.75
C PRO A 177 12.56 -1.40 -20.94
N THR A 178 13.51 -1.88 -20.12
CA THR A 178 14.42 -1.00 -19.35
C THR A 178 15.52 -0.38 -20.22
N GLY A 179 15.80 -0.96 -21.39
CA GLY A 179 16.76 -0.42 -22.35
C GLY A 179 16.20 0.72 -23.21
N LEU A 180 14.90 1.02 -23.12
CA LEU A 180 14.29 2.13 -23.84
C LEU A 180 14.73 3.47 -23.25
N GLN A 181 15.14 4.39 -24.12
CA GLN A 181 15.56 5.72 -23.70
C GLN A 181 14.37 6.68 -23.67
N SER A 182 14.14 7.33 -22.53
CA SER A 182 13.14 8.41 -22.42
C SER A 182 13.62 9.67 -23.15
N THR A 183 12.78 10.22 -24.03
CA THR A 183 13.06 11.44 -24.81
C THR A 183 12.29 12.66 -24.24
N GLY A 184 11.46 12.46 -23.22
CA GLY A 184 10.54 13.47 -22.68
C GLY A 184 9.08 13.14 -23.00
N ASP A 185 8.14 13.77 -22.30
CA ASP A 185 6.68 13.69 -22.56
C ASP A 185 6.11 12.27 -22.71
N ASN A 186 6.66 11.31 -21.93
CA ASN A 186 6.33 9.88 -21.98
C ASN A 186 6.68 9.17 -23.31
N TYR A 187 7.52 9.78 -24.15
CA TYR A 187 8.05 9.16 -25.36
C TYR A 187 9.35 8.41 -25.10
N LEU A 188 9.42 7.21 -25.69
CA LEU A 188 10.54 6.30 -25.59
C LEU A 188 11.13 6.04 -26.98
N ARG A 189 12.45 5.88 -27.02
CA ARG A 189 13.20 5.51 -28.23
C ARG A 189 13.93 4.20 -27.99
N GLU A 190 13.99 3.40 -29.05
CA GLU A 190 14.83 2.21 -29.08
C GLU A 190 16.31 2.56 -28.96
N THR A 191 17.05 1.68 -28.32
CA THR A 191 18.51 1.74 -28.23
C THR A 191 19.12 0.45 -28.78
N ALA A 192 20.43 0.42 -28.98
CA ALA A 192 21.11 -0.83 -29.38
C ALA A 192 20.84 -2.00 -28.39
N SER A 193 20.50 -1.68 -27.14
CA SER A 193 20.24 -2.64 -26.05
C SER A 193 18.84 -3.27 -26.09
N THR A 194 17.92 -2.76 -26.93
CA THR A 194 16.53 -3.26 -27.04
C THR A 194 16.32 -4.20 -28.24
N CYS A 195 17.41 -4.63 -28.88
CA CYS A 195 17.43 -5.28 -30.21
C CYS A 195 16.27 -6.28 -30.43
N ASN A 196 15.52 -6.02 -31.50
CA ASN A 196 14.34 -6.67 -32.07
C ASN A 196 12.97 -6.33 -31.45
N MET A 197 12.20 -5.58 -32.24
CA MET A 197 10.75 -5.43 -32.08
C MET A 197 10.07 -6.76 -32.36
N ALA A 198 9.26 -7.25 -31.42
CA ALA A 198 8.28 -8.29 -31.70
C ALA A 198 6.89 -7.63 -31.74
N SER A 199 6.12 -7.89 -32.80
CA SER A 199 4.70 -7.55 -32.84
C SER A 199 3.99 -8.36 -31.74
N ALA A 200 3.40 -7.66 -30.76
CA ALA A 200 2.68 -8.33 -29.68
C ALA A 200 1.24 -8.69 -30.10
N PRO A 201 0.65 -9.77 -29.54
CA PRO A 201 -0.78 -9.98 -29.61
C PRO A 201 -1.51 -8.83 -28.91
N ASN A 202 -2.58 -8.31 -29.52
CA ASN A 202 -3.23 -7.06 -29.13
C ASN A 202 -4.15 -7.21 -27.89
N PRO A 203 -3.86 -6.56 -26.74
CA PRO A 203 -4.75 -6.52 -25.59
C PRO A 203 -5.28 -5.09 -25.39
N PHE A 204 -6.11 -4.59 -26.32
CA PHE A 204 -6.69 -3.25 -26.19
C PHE A 204 -7.92 -3.27 -25.29
N ARG A 205 -8.04 -2.24 -24.45
CA ARG A 205 -9.31 -1.88 -23.79
C ARG A 205 -9.79 -0.53 -24.32
N PRO A 206 -10.85 -0.51 -25.16
CA PRO A 206 -11.38 0.74 -25.72
C PRO A 206 -11.92 1.67 -24.65
N GLY A 207 -11.66 2.98 -24.78
CA GLY A 207 -12.28 4.03 -23.96
C GLY A 207 -11.73 4.16 -22.54
N ALA A 208 -10.49 3.70 -22.30
CA ALA A 208 -9.85 3.78 -20.99
C ALA A 208 -8.43 4.37 -21.08
N PHE A 209 -7.93 4.92 -19.97
CA PHE A 209 -6.53 5.28 -19.78
C PHE A 209 -5.91 4.61 -18.56
N VAL A 210 -4.59 4.46 -18.57
CA VAL A 210 -3.81 3.95 -17.44
C VAL A 210 -3.47 5.11 -16.49
N VAL A 211 -3.99 5.04 -15.26
CA VAL A 211 -3.69 5.92 -14.13
C VAL A 211 -2.76 5.19 -13.16
N SER A 212 -1.73 5.84 -12.64
CA SER A 212 -0.74 5.18 -11.77
C SER A 212 -1.33 4.81 -10.38
N HIS A 213 -1.08 3.59 -9.89
CA HIS A 213 -1.61 3.07 -8.61
C HIS A 213 -0.60 3.17 -7.46
N TRP A 214 -0.99 3.74 -6.32
CA TRP A 214 -0.05 4.17 -5.27
C TRP A 214 -0.39 3.63 -3.86
N ALA A 215 0.41 2.68 -3.35
CA ALA A 215 0.22 2.12 -2.01
C ALA A 215 1.37 2.37 -0.99
N GLU A 216 2.49 3.01 -1.34
CA GLU A 216 3.71 2.94 -0.49
C GLU A 216 4.25 4.26 0.12
N ILE A 217 3.51 5.37 0.13
CA ILE A 217 4.04 6.64 0.71
C ILE A 217 3.79 6.79 2.23
N ALA A 218 3.16 5.81 2.90
CA ALA A 218 2.91 5.92 4.34
C ALA A 218 4.15 5.68 5.24
N LEU A 219 5.24 5.07 4.74
CA LEU A 219 6.35 4.64 5.60
C LEU A 219 7.66 5.43 5.44
N ALA A 220 7.85 6.16 4.33
CA ALA A 220 9.10 6.88 4.06
C ALA A 220 9.12 8.34 4.54
N ALA A 221 7.95 8.99 4.69
CA ALA A 221 7.85 10.37 5.18
C ALA A 221 7.89 10.48 6.72
N ALA A 222 7.62 9.38 7.44
CA ALA A 222 7.63 9.36 8.91
C ALA A 222 9.05 9.24 9.50
N SER A 223 10.05 8.83 8.71
CA SER A 223 11.42 8.57 9.18
C SER A 223 12.39 9.75 8.96
N SER A 224 12.05 10.73 8.13
CA SER A 224 12.89 11.91 7.85
C SER A 224 12.61 13.12 8.77
N LEU A 225 11.57 13.07 9.61
CA LEU A 225 11.20 14.14 10.54
C LEU A 225 11.75 13.97 11.98
N LEU A 226 12.57 12.95 12.23
CA LEU A 226 13.01 12.56 13.58
C LEU A 226 14.47 12.94 13.93
N VAL A 227 15.15 13.79 13.14
CA VAL A 227 16.58 14.12 13.36
C VAL A 227 16.82 15.56 13.84
N LEU A 228 15.79 16.38 14.10
CA LEU A 228 15.98 17.74 14.60
C LEU A 228 15.27 18.02 15.94
N ALA A 229 15.45 17.12 16.90
CA ALA A 229 15.06 17.34 18.30
C ALA A 229 16.10 16.75 19.25
N ALA A 230 17.32 17.27 19.18
CA ALA A 230 18.32 17.09 20.23
C ALA A 230 18.85 18.48 20.58
N LEU A 231 18.27 19.10 21.61
CA LEU A 231 18.92 19.98 22.59
C LEU A 231 17.86 20.45 23.62
N THR A 232 18.14 20.12 24.89
CA THR A 232 17.42 20.43 26.16
C THR A 232 16.36 19.42 26.65
N PRO A 233 16.48 18.90 27.89
CA PRO A 233 15.46 18.06 28.51
C PRO A 233 14.44 18.96 29.22
N GLY A 234 13.37 19.33 28.53
CA GLY A 234 12.15 19.80 29.17
C GLY A 234 11.13 18.65 29.20
N GLU A 235 10.58 18.33 30.36
CA GLU A 235 9.52 17.34 30.49
C GLU A 235 8.27 17.77 29.70
N ALA A 236 8.19 17.33 28.45
CA ALA A 236 7.02 17.51 27.62
C ALA A 236 5.93 16.52 28.07
N ASN A 237 4.97 17.05 28.82
CA ASN A 237 3.69 16.39 29.08
C ASN A 237 2.97 16.12 27.76
N ALA A 238 3.10 14.91 27.24
CA ALA A 238 2.36 14.40 26.09
C ALA A 238 0.90 14.12 26.50
N SER A 239 0.07 15.16 26.61
CA SER A 239 -1.39 15.03 26.78
C SER A 239 -2.20 15.28 25.50
N ILE A 240 -1.55 15.61 24.37
CA ILE A 240 -2.23 15.98 23.10
C ILE A 240 -2.72 14.76 22.30
N PHE A 241 -2.25 13.55 22.62
CA PHE A 241 -2.78 12.32 22.03
C PHE A 241 -3.30 11.44 23.16
N GLY A 242 -4.62 11.24 23.21
CA GLY A 242 -5.24 10.30 24.14
C GLY A 242 -4.48 8.98 24.13
N LYS A 243 -4.06 8.52 25.31
CA LYS A 243 -3.22 7.32 25.47
C LYS A 243 -3.87 6.17 24.70
N LYS A 244 -3.19 5.67 23.66
CA LYS A 244 -3.62 4.51 22.89
C LYS A 244 -3.78 3.35 23.90
N LYS A 245 -5.00 2.81 24.02
CA LYS A 245 -5.25 1.65 24.89
C LYS A 245 -4.24 0.54 24.52
N PRO A 246 -3.57 -0.08 25.50
CA PRO A 246 -2.61 -1.15 25.22
C PRO A 246 -3.29 -2.28 24.45
N ALA A 247 -2.57 -2.91 23.52
CA ALA A 247 -3.09 -4.04 22.77
C ALA A 247 -3.38 -5.21 23.73
N GLU A 248 -4.60 -5.73 23.69
CA GLU A 248 -4.98 -6.87 24.52
C GLU A 248 -4.30 -8.15 24.02
N ASP A 249 -3.87 -9.00 24.95
CA ASP A 249 -3.18 -10.25 24.65
C ASP A 249 -4.18 -11.38 24.38
N PHE A 250 -3.98 -12.07 23.25
CA PHE A 250 -4.78 -13.19 22.76
C PHE A 250 -3.91 -14.43 22.51
N THR A 251 -2.69 -14.47 23.03
CA THR A 251 -1.77 -15.59 22.84
C THR A 251 -2.19 -16.81 23.67
N VAL A 252 -1.82 -17.99 23.17
CA VAL A 252 -2.11 -19.27 23.84
C VAL A 252 -1.33 -19.32 25.15
N VAL A 253 -2.03 -19.53 26.27
CA VAL A 253 -1.37 -19.80 27.55
C VAL A 253 -0.96 -21.26 27.55
N ARG A 254 0.36 -21.51 27.60
CA ARG A 254 0.90 -22.84 27.83
C ARG A 254 0.67 -23.22 29.29
N ALA A 255 0.34 -24.48 29.56
CA ALA A 255 0.19 -24.96 30.94
C ALA A 255 1.44 -24.57 31.76
N PRO A 256 1.28 -23.99 32.96
CA PRO A 256 2.42 -23.67 33.80
C PRO A 256 3.21 -24.96 34.08
N MET A 257 4.54 -24.87 34.01
CA MET A 257 5.43 -25.98 34.36
C MET A 257 5.07 -26.42 35.78
N THR A 258 4.78 -27.71 35.97
CA THR A 258 4.41 -28.28 37.28
C THR A 258 5.45 -27.85 38.32
N PRO A 259 5.04 -27.17 39.41
CA PRO A 259 5.95 -26.86 40.51
C PRO A 259 6.51 -28.18 41.07
N PRO A 260 7.74 -28.17 41.63
CA PRO A 260 8.34 -29.35 42.23
C PRO A 260 7.38 -29.95 43.27
N PRO A 261 7.26 -31.29 43.35
CA PRO A 261 6.32 -31.95 44.24
C PRO A 261 6.59 -31.53 45.68
N ALA A 262 5.52 -31.16 46.41
CA ALA A 262 5.61 -30.89 47.84
C ALA A 262 6.09 -32.15 48.59
N PRO A 263 6.85 -32.01 49.69
CA PRO A 263 7.29 -33.17 50.47
C PRO A 263 6.09 -33.99 50.95
N ALA A 264 6.16 -35.31 50.78
CA ALA A 264 5.09 -36.24 51.13
C ALA A 264 4.77 -36.15 52.63
N ASN A 265 3.58 -35.66 52.96
CA ASN A 265 3.09 -35.51 54.34
C ASN A 265 2.44 -36.79 54.91
N GLY A 266 2.57 -37.93 54.22
CA GLY A 266 1.98 -39.21 54.62
C GLY A 266 0.45 -39.32 54.44
N ALA A 267 -0.23 -38.26 53.99
CA ALA A 267 -1.65 -38.32 53.65
C ALA A 267 -1.85 -38.93 52.26
N ILE A 268 -2.82 -39.83 52.14
CA ILE A 268 -3.27 -40.43 50.87
C ILE A 268 -3.90 -39.35 49.96
N PHE A 269 -4.46 -38.29 50.54
CA PHE A 269 -5.07 -37.19 49.83
C PHE A 269 -4.19 -35.93 49.87
N GLN A 270 -3.69 -35.51 48.71
CA GLN A 270 -3.00 -34.23 48.54
C GLN A 270 -3.94 -33.23 47.87
N ALA A 271 -4.36 -32.19 48.60
CA ALA A 271 -5.24 -31.15 48.06
C ALA A 271 -4.61 -30.40 46.86
N SER A 272 -3.28 -30.41 46.75
CA SER A 272 -2.52 -29.79 45.65
C SER A 272 -2.67 -30.50 44.30
N ASP A 273 -2.97 -31.81 44.28
CA ASP A 273 -3.10 -32.58 43.04
C ASP A 273 -4.51 -32.49 42.41
N GLY A 274 -5.43 -31.85 43.13
CA GLY A 274 -6.81 -31.63 42.73
C GLY A 274 -7.66 -32.90 42.79
N TYR A 275 -8.95 -32.73 43.09
CA TYR A 275 -9.92 -33.82 43.04
C TYR A 275 -10.16 -34.22 41.58
N ALA A 276 -9.84 -35.46 41.22
CA ALA A 276 -10.23 -36.07 39.95
C ALA A 276 -11.39 -37.04 40.23
N PRO A 277 -12.66 -36.65 39.99
CA PRO A 277 -13.80 -37.54 40.15
C PRO A 277 -13.64 -38.73 39.20
N LEU A 278 -13.81 -39.95 39.71
CA LEU A 278 -13.74 -41.18 38.92
C LEU A 278 -14.86 -41.30 37.87
N TYR A 279 -15.89 -40.45 37.93
CA TYR A 279 -17.10 -40.54 37.12
C TYR A 279 -17.46 -39.27 36.33
N GLU A 280 -16.66 -38.19 36.40
CA GLU A 280 -16.92 -36.99 35.59
C GLU A 280 -16.05 -37.02 34.32
N GLY A 281 -16.70 -36.93 33.15
CA GLY A 281 -16.07 -37.08 31.84
C GLY A 281 -14.98 -36.05 31.55
N TRP A 282 -14.30 -36.22 30.40
CA TRP A 282 -13.11 -35.47 29.96
C TRP A 282 -13.34 -33.98 29.62
N ARG A 283 -14.16 -33.27 30.39
CA ARG A 283 -14.41 -31.84 30.20
C ARG A 283 -13.21 -30.99 30.62
N ALA A 284 -12.90 -29.98 29.81
CA ALA A 284 -11.87 -28.98 30.08
C ALA A 284 -12.17 -28.24 31.40
N ARG A 285 -11.19 -28.23 32.31
CA ARG A 285 -11.31 -27.63 33.66
C ARG A 285 -10.01 -27.08 34.22
N ARG A 286 -8.87 -27.43 33.63
CA ARG A 286 -7.53 -27.01 34.07
C ARG A 286 -6.96 -25.99 33.11
N VAL A 287 -6.08 -25.13 33.61
CA VAL A 287 -5.30 -24.21 32.77
C VAL A 287 -4.47 -25.02 31.77
N GLY A 288 -4.62 -24.69 30.49
CA GLY A 288 -4.01 -25.40 29.37
C GLY A 288 -4.92 -26.43 28.68
N ASP A 289 -6.10 -26.75 29.22
CA ASP A 289 -7.02 -27.67 28.56
C ASP A 289 -7.59 -27.02 27.27
N PRO A 290 -7.66 -27.78 26.15
CA PRO A 290 -8.23 -27.29 24.90
C PRO A 290 -9.76 -27.33 24.94
N LEU A 291 -10.38 -26.34 24.31
CA LEU A 291 -11.84 -26.20 24.20
C LEU A 291 -12.19 -25.66 22.81
N THR A 292 -13.29 -26.12 22.21
CA THR A 292 -13.75 -25.63 20.91
C THR A 292 -14.95 -24.71 21.08
N ILE A 293 -14.83 -23.47 20.62
CA ILE A 293 -15.94 -22.52 20.55
C ILE A 293 -16.58 -22.62 19.17
N VAL A 294 -17.88 -22.91 19.14
CA VAL A 294 -18.70 -22.92 17.94
C VAL A 294 -19.30 -21.53 17.76
N LEU A 295 -18.90 -20.83 16.71
CA LEU A 295 -19.35 -19.48 16.37
C LEU A 295 -20.67 -19.57 15.63
N VAL A 296 -21.71 -18.97 16.22
CA VAL A 296 -23.06 -18.90 15.65
C VAL A 296 -23.60 -17.46 15.74
N GLU A 297 -22.84 -16.51 15.21
CA GLU A 297 -23.15 -15.09 15.35
C GLU A 297 -23.72 -14.50 14.07
N ASN A 298 -24.81 -13.76 14.23
CA ASN A 298 -25.38 -12.95 13.16
C ASN A 298 -25.32 -11.48 13.58
N THR A 299 -24.39 -10.71 13.01
CA THR A 299 -24.16 -9.31 13.38
C THR A 299 -24.54 -8.41 12.21
N ALA A 300 -25.69 -7.76 12.31
CA ALA A 300 -26.07 -6.65 11.43
C ALA A 300 -25.71 -5.34 12.13
N ALA A 301 -24.57 -4.75 11.75
CA ALA A 301 -24.12 -3.47 12.29
C ALA A 301 -24.29 -2.37 11.22
N SER A 302 -25.23 -1.46 11.41
CA SER A 302 -25.35 -0.24 10.60
C SER A 302 -24.62 0.91 11.30
N LYS A 303 -23.48 1.34 10.76
CA LYS A 303 -22.71 2.49 11.23
C LYS A 303 -22.81 3.64 10.23
N SER A 304 -23.68 4.60 10.50
CA SER A 304 -23.72 5.85 9.76
C SER A 304 -22.75 6.87 10.38
N SER A 305 -21.87 7.44 9.57
CA SER A 305 -20.93 8.50 9.93
C SER A 305 -21.10 9.65 8.93
N SER A 306 -21.80 10.70 9.31
CA SER A 306 -21.86 11.95 8.56
C SER A 306 -20.86 12.94 9.15
N SER A 307 -19.76 13.19 8.45
CA SER A 307 -18.75 14.18 8.82
C SER A 307 -18.80 15.34 7.81
N LYS A 308 -19.41 16.46 8.22
CA LYS A 308 -19.32 17.73 7.52
C LYS A 308 -18.14 18.51 8.12
N LEU A 309 -17.17 18.88 7.28
CA LEU A 309 -16.10 19.82 7.60
C LEU A 309 -16.22 20.98 6.63
N ASP A 310 -16.73 22.10 7.12
CA ASP A 310 -16.79 23.39 6.46
C ASP A 310 -15.56 24.22 6.87
N SER A 311 -14.69 24.53 5.92
CA SER A 311 -13.61 25.52 6.13
C SER A 311 -13.92 26.77 5.31
N SER A 312 -14.47 27.77 5.97
CA SER A 312 -14.64 29.14 5.46
C SER A 312 -13.47 30.05 5.85
N GLY A 313 -12.23 29.55 5.73
CA GLY A 313 -11.02 30.29 6.09
C GLY A 313 -10.55 31.19 4.94
N GLN A 314 -10.76 32.50 5.07
CA GLN A 314 -10.22 33.52 4.17
C GLN A 314 -8.90 34.04 4.76
N GLY A 315 -7.82 33.27 4.60
CA GLY A 315 -6.49 33.60 5.10
C GLY A 315 -5.49 33.78 3.97
N GLY A 316 -5.04 35.01 3.73
CA GLY A 316 -3.94 35.31 2.81
C GLY A 316 -2.59 34.96 3.44
N ILE A 317 -1.69 34.35 2.66
CA ILE A 317 -0.30 34.10 3.08
C ILE A 317 0.49 35.37 2.75
N THR A 318 0.92 36.14 3.75
CA THR A 318 1.88 37.24 3.57
C THR A 318 3.30 36.73 3.84
N PRO A 319 4.16 36.57 2.82
CA PRO A 319 5.54 36.15 3.04
C PRO A 319 6.36 37.25 3.75
N PRO A 320 7.29 36.90 4.65
CA PRO A 320 8.12 37.87 5.37
C PRO A 320 9.11 38.55 4.41
N THR A 321 9.17 39.89 4.46
CA THR A 321 9.91 40.74 3.52
C THR A 321 11.41 40.89 3.84
N THR A 322 12.01 40.02 4.66
CA THR A 322 13.45 40.13 4.98
C THR A 322 14.07 38.77 5.30
N GLY A 323 15.16 38.43 4.58
CA GLY A 323 15.94 37.20 4.74
C GLY A 323 16.28 36.51 3.40
N PRO A 324 17.14 35.47 3.39
CA PRO A 324 17.61 34.77 2.18
C PRO A 324 16.52 33.98 1.42
N LEU A 325 15.25 34.12 1.81
CA LEU A 325 14.06 33.50 1.19
C LEU A 325 13.16 34.53 0.45
N SER A 326 13.70 35.71 0.12
CA SER A 326 13.03 36.82 -0.59
C SER A 326 12.72 36.55 -2.09
N LEU A 327 12.49 35.30 -2.49
CA LEU A 327 12.33 34.92 -3.91
C LEU A 327 10.87 34.99 -4.42
N PHE A 328 9.92 35.46 -3.61
CA PHE A 328 8.50 35.56 -4.00
C PHE A 328 7.96 36.96 -3.73
N GLY A 329 7.41 37.62 -4.75
CA GLY A 329 6.71 38.89 -4.60
C GLY A 329 5.40 38.70 -3.83
N ALA A 330 4.99 39.71 -3.06
CA ALA A 330 3.75 39.69 -2.25
C ALA A 330 2.46 39.47 -3.07
N THR A 331 2.55 39.47 -4.40
CA THR A 331 1.45 39.26 -5.35
C THR A 331 1.41 37.86 -5.97
N ASP A 332 2.37 36.97 -5.74
CA ASP A 332 2.43 35.64 -6.39
C ASP A 332 1.70 34.52 -5.63
N ALA A 333 1.01 34.83 -4.52
CA ALA A 333 0.35 33.82 -3.70
C ALA A 333 -1.01 34.28 -3.14
N SER A 334 -1.96 34.60 -4.02
CA SER A 334 -3.38 34.76 -3.67
C SER A 334 -4.21 33.56 -4.18
N MET A 335 -3.89 32.35 -3.73
CA MET A 335 -4.73 31.18 -4.00
C MET A 335 -5.81 31.05 -2.91
N SER A 336 -7.00 31.60 -3.17
CA SER A 336 -8.19 31.36 -2.37
C SER A 336 -8.82 30.02 -2.77
N GLY A 337 -8.98 29.11 -1.81
CA GLY A 337 -9.56 27.78 -2.04
C GLY A 337 -10.47 27.39 -0.89
N THR A 338 -11.78 27.46 -1.11
CA THR A 338 -12.82 27.04 -0.15
C THR A 338 -12.78 25.52 -0.01
N ARG A 339 -12.46 24.99 1.19
CA ARG A 339 -12.41 23.53 1.43
C ARG A 339 -13.68 23.09 2.15
N GLY A 340 -14.63 22.54 1.39
CA GLY A 340 -15.79 21.84 1.95
C GLY A 340 -15.61 20.32 1.84
N PHE A 341 -15.63 19.61 2.97
CA PHE A 341 -15.70 18.15 3.01
C PHE A 341 -17.05 17.73 3.56
N ASN A 342 -17.95 17.27 2.69
CA ASN A 342 -19.26 16.76 3.10
C ASN A 342 -19.25 15.22 2.92
N GLY A 343 -18.78 14.52 3.95
CA GLY A 343 -18.70 13.06 3.94
C GLY A 343 -19.94 12.44 4.58
N GLN A 344 -20.86 11.88 3.79
CA GLN A 344 -21.90 10.97 4.28
C GLN A 344 -21.47 9.53 4.00
N GLY A 345 -21.12 8.77 5.05
CA GLY A 345 -20.82 7.34 4.94
C GLY A 345 -21.81 6.52 5.73
N GLN A 346 -22.68 5.76 5.05
CA GLN A 346 -23.52 4.74 5.69
C GLN A 346 -22.85 3.37 5.51
N ALA A 347 -22.22 2.85 6.57
CA ALA A 347 -21.62 1.52 6.58
C ALA A 347 -22.65 0.51 7.12
N ASN A 348 -23.43 -0.10 6.23
CA ASN A 348 -24.23 -1.27 6.57
C ASN A 348 -23.31 -2.50 6.49
N GLN A 349 -22.76 -2.92 7.62
CA GLN A 349 -21.92 -4.12 7.71
C GLN A 349 -22.77 -5.27 8.28
N ALA A 350 -23.37 -6.05 7.39
CA ALA A 350 -23.95 -7.34 7.74
C ALA A 350 -22.83 -8.39 7.67
N ASN A 351 -22.39 -8.90 8.82
CA ASN A 351 -21.42 -9.98 8.89
C ASN A 351 -22.04 -11.16 9.63
N SER A 352 -22.21 -12.28 8.94
CA SER A 352 -22.56 -13.55 9.57
C SER A 352 -21.27 -14.32 9.81
N LEU A 353 -21.03 -14.73 11.05
CA LEU A 353 -19.83 -15.45 11.47
C LEU A 353 -20.24 -16.86 11.91
N SER A 354 -19.95 -17.83 11.04
CA SER A 354 -20.18 -19.26 11.30
C SER A 354 -18.86 -20.02 11.20
N GLY A 355 -18.57 -20.87 12.19
CA GLY A 355 -17.36 -21.69 12.19
C GLY A 355 -16.96 -22.21 13.57
N GLU A 356 -15.84 -22.92 13.65
CA GLU A 356 -15.27 -23.43 14.91
C GLU A 356 -13.86 -22.87 15.15
N VAL A 357 -13.59 -22.43 16.38
CA VAL A 357 -12.28 -21.92 16.83
C VAL A 357 -11.83 -22.68 18.08
N SER A 358 -10.63 -23.24 18.03
CA SER A 358 -9.99 -23.88 19.18
C SER A 358 -9.35 -22.83 20.08
N VAL A 359 -9.68 -22.89 21.36
CA VAL A 359 -9.15 -22.03 22.43
C VAL A 359 -8.56 -22.89 23.54
N THR A 360 -7.82 -22.27 24.44
CA THR A 360 -7.25 -22.92 25.63
C THR A 360 -7.69 -22.19 26.89
N VAL A 361 -7.86 -22.92 27.99
CA VAL A 361 -8.12 -22.32 29.30
C VAL A 361 -6.87 -21.58 29.78
N ALA A 362 -6.95 -20.26 29.90
CA ALA A 362 -5.88 -19.40 30.38
C ALA A 362 -5.84 -19.27 31.90
N ALA A 363 -7.01 -19.24 32.55
CA ALA A 363 -7.12 -19.16 34.00
C ALA A 363 -8.42 -19.81 34.48
N VAL A 364 -8.41 -20.38 35.68
CA VAL A 364 -9.60 -20.90 36.36
C VAL A 364 -9.82 -20.05 37.62
N TYR A 365 -10.98 -19.44 37.73
CA TYR A 365 -11.35 -18.60 38.87
C TYR A 365 -11.90 -19.46 40.03
N PRO A 366 -11.85 -18.95 41.27
CA PRO A 366 -12.31 -19.69 42.46
C PRO A 366 -13.79 -20.14 42.40
N ASN A 367 -14.62 -19.46 41.60
CA ASN A 367 -16.02 -19.80 41.39
C ASN A 367 -16.26 -20.89 40.31
N GLY A 368 -15.20 -21.49 39.77
CA GLY A 368 -15.27 -22.53 38.73
C GLY A 368 -15.50 -22.00 37.31
N THR A 369 -15.50 -20.69 37.11
CA THR A 369 -15.51 -20.06 35.78
C THR A 369 -14.09 -20.03 35.22
N MET A 370 -13.94 -20.17 33.91
CA MET A 370 -12.66 -20.27 33.21
C MET A 370 -12.52 -19.13 32.21
N LEU A 371 -11.39 -18.43 32.25
CA LEU A 371 -10.98 -17.57 31.15
C LEU A 371 -10.43 -18.45 30.04
N VAL A 372 -11.06 -18.41 28.87
CA VAL A 372 -10.58 -19.09 27.66
C VAL A 372 -10.07 -18.06 26.66
N GLN A 373 -8.99 -18.39 25.97
CA GLN A 373 -8.47 -17.55 24.90
C GLN A 373 -7.81 -18.39 23.80
N GLY A 374 -7.93 -17.92 22.56
CA GLY A 374 -7.30 -18.55 21.42
C GLY A 374 -7.38 -17.67 20.17
N GLN A 375 -6.50 -17.97 19.22
CA GLN A 375 -6.47 -17.33 17.92
C GLN A 375 -6.35 -18.38 16.82
N LYS A 376 -7.17 -18.24 15.78
CA LYS A 376 -7.10 -19.02 14.55
C LYS A 376 -6.66 -18.10 13.43
N ARG A 377 -5.48 -18.36 12.88
CA ARG A 377 -5.00 -17.71 11.65
C ARG A 377 -5.60 -18.47 10.48
N VAL A 378 -6.27 -17.76 9.59
CA VAL A 378 -6.78 -18.31 8.34
C VAL A 378 -6.14 -17.52 7.20
N THR A 379 -5.47 -18.22 6.30
CA THR A 379 -4.87 -17.60 5.11
C THR A 379 -5.85 -17.84 3.96
N LEU A 380 -6.54 -16.78 3.53
CA LEU A 380 -7.37 -16.79 2.32
C LEU A 380 -6.61 -16.08 1.20
N ASN A 381 -6.99 -16.35 -0.05
CA ASN A 381 -6.37 -15.79 -1.28
C ASN A 381 -6.19 -14.26 -1.30
N ARG A 382 -6.74 -13.50 -0.33
CA ARG A 382 -6.66 -12.03 -0.19
C ARG A 382 -5.88 -11.54 1.04
N GLY A 383 -5.20 -12.42 1.78
CA GLY A 383 -4.33 -12.05 2.90
C GLY A 383 -4.50 -12.92 4.14
N ASP A 384 -3.76 -12.57 5.20
CA ASP A 384 -3.90 -13.19 6.51
C ASP A 384 -5.10 -12.60 7.26
N GLU A 385 -6.04 -13.46 7.64
CA GLU A 385 -7.16 -13.14 8.50
C GLU A 385 -6.95 -13.78 9.88
N PHE A 386 -7.23 -13.01 10.93
CA PHE A 386 -7.15 -13.49 12.31
C PHE A 386 -8.54 -13.49 12.93
N VAL A 387 -8.96 -14.67 13.41
CA VAL A 387 -10.11 -14.83 14.30
C VAL A 387 -9.56 -15.02 15.70
N ARG A 388 -9.75 -14.03 16.58
CA ARG A 388 -9.34 -14.11 17.99
C ARG A 388 -10.57 -14.13 18.87
N ILE A 389 -10.57 -15.03 19.85
CA ILE A 389 -11.66 -15.17 20.81
C ILE A 389 -11.07 -15.19 22.21
N LYS A 390 -11.69 -14.40 23.09
CA LYS A 390 -11.44 -14.41 24.53
C LYS A 390 -12.77 -14.31 25.26
N GLY A 391 -12.93 -15.01 26.36
CA GLY A 391 -14.14 -14.90 27.17
C GLY A 391 -14.15 -15.84 28.36
N LEU A 392 -15.24 -15.79 29.12
CA LEU A 392 -15.47 -16.58 30.32
C LEU A 392 -16.43 -17.73 30.03
N VAL A 393 -16.04 -18.94 30.42
CA VAL A 393 -16.81 -20.17 30.23
C VAL A 393 -17.00 -20.85 31.58
N ARG A 394 -18.23 -21.26 31.89
CA ARG A 394 -18.50 -22.11 33.05
C ARG A 394 -18.37 -23.57 32.64
N SER A 395 -17.90 -24.42 33.56
CA SER A 395 -17.81 -25.87 33.33
C SER A 395 -19.16 -26.51 32.96
N ALA A 396 -20.28 -25.97 33.45
CA ALA A 396 -21.63 -26.43 33.13
C ALA A 396 -22.05 -26.13 31.67
N ASP A 397 -21.46 -25.12 31.03
CA ASP A 397 -21.78 -24.73 29.65
C ASP A 397 -20.95 -25.52 28.60
N ILE A 398 -20.02 -26.37 29.06
CA ILE A 398 -19.20 -27.25 28.24
C ILE A 398 -19.93 -28.58 27.98
N SER A 399 -20.07 -28.95 26.71
CA SER A 399 -20.64 -30.25 26.33
C SER A 399 -19.74 -31.43 26.74
N ALA A 400 -20.20 -32.66 26.54
CA ALA A 400 -19.36 -33.85 26.75
C ALA A 400 -18.11 -33.86 25.84
N ASP A 401 -18.18 -33.21 24.69
CA ASP A 401 -17.13 -33.19 23.66
C ASP A 401 -16.22 -31.94 23.70
N ASN A 402 -16.15 -31.24 24.84
CA ASN A 402 -15.38 -30.00 24.98
C ASN A 402 -15.79 -28.87 24.02
N ARG A 403 -17.08 -28.79 23.70
CA ARG A 403 -17.63 -27.74 22.82
C ARG A 403 -18.50 -26.76 23.60
N VAL A 404 -18.40 -25.48 23.24
CA VAL A 404 -19.20 -24.38 23.79
C VAL A 404 -19.71 -23.50 22.65
N LEU A 405 -20.99 -23.13 22.70
CA LEU A 405 -21.56 -22.17 21.74
C LEU A 405 -21.08 -20.75 22.09
N SER A 406 -20.75 -19.92 21.08
CA SER A 406 -20.30 -18.54 21.31
C SER A 406 -21.30 -17.71 22.12
N THR A 407 -22.60 -18.01 22.02
CA THR A 407 -23.67 -17.39 22.81
C THR A 407 -23.65 -17.72 24.30
N ARG A 408 -22.93 -18.78 24.71
CA ARG A 408 -22.76 -19.21 26.10
C ARG A 408 -21.41 -18.80 26.69
N VAL A 409 -20.60 -18.05 25.94
CA VAL A 409 -19.35 -17.47 26.42
C VAL A 409 -19.66 -16.07 26.97
N ALA A 410 -19.47 -15.86 28.26
CA ALA A 410 -19.66 -14.57 28.89
C ALA A 410 -18.47 -13.64 28.58
N ASP A 411 -18.73 -12.33 28.43
CA ASP A 411 -17.72 -11.32 28.03
C ASP A 411 -16.92 -11.76 26.79
N ALA A 412 -17.61 -12.34 25.80
CA ALA A 412 -17.00 -12.83 24.57
C ALA A 412 -16.48 -11.65 23.74
N GLN A 413 -15.16 -11.54 23.67
CA GLN A 413 -14.46 -10.61 22.79
C GLN A 413 -14.01 -11.37 21.55
N ILE A 414 -14.72 -11.11 20.45
CA ILE A 414 -14.44 -11.73 19.15
C ILE A 414 -13.94 -10.65 18.21
N SER A 415 -12.66 -10.74 17.87
CA SER A 415 -12.06 -9.84 16.89
C SER A 415 -11.88 -10.60 15.57
N TYR A 416 -12.56 -10.13 14.53
CA TYR A 416 -12.28 -10.50 13.15
C TYR A 416 -11.48 -9.37 12.50
N THR A 417 -10.17 -9.57 12.34
CA THR A 417 -9.31 -8.57 11.70
C THR A 417 -8.80 -9.10 10.37
N GLY A 418 -9.32 -8.56 9.27
CA GLY A 418 -8.82 -8.77 7.92
C GLY A 418 -8.04 -7.55 7.44
N LYS A 419 -6.88 -7.77 6.81
CA LYS A 419 -6.06 -6.71 6.20
C LYS A 419 -6.64 -6.39 4.80
N GLY A 420 -7.81 -5.76 4.73
CA GLY A 420 -8.52 -5.45 3.46
C GLY A 420 -8.99 -3.98 3.33
N ASP A 421 -9.25 -3.55 2.09
CA ASP A 421 -9.30 -2.15 1.61
C ASP A 421 -10.45 -1.25 2.11
N VAL A 422 -11.42 -1.78 2.87
CA VAL A 422 -12.71 -1.09 3.13
C VAL A 422 -12.59 0.04 4.17
N ALA A 423 -11.51 0.11 4.96
CA ALA A 423 -11.36 1.14 6.00
C ALA A 423 -10.84 2.50 5.48
N ARG A 424 -10.45 2.61 4.20
CA ARG A 424 -9.83 3.84 3.67
C ARG A 424 -10.84 4.85 3.10
N ALA A 425 -12.05 4.42 2.74
CA ALA A 425 -13.05 5.29 2.10
C ALA A 425 -13.67 6.34 3.04
N GLY A 426 -13.60 6.15 4.37
CA GLY A 426 -14.26 7.03 5.36
C GLY A 426 -13.35 8.03 6.08
N ARG A 427 -12.04 8.10 5.76
CA ARG A 427 -11.09 8.98 6.47
C ARG A 427 -10.77 10.21 5.61
N GLN A 428 -10.89 11.40 6.20
CA GLN A 428 -10.36 12.63 5.62
C GLN A 428 -8.89 12.38 5.21
N GLY A 429 -8.55 12.75 3.97
CA GLY A 429 -7.20 12.59 3.45
C GLY A 429 -6.17 13.21 4.42
N TRP A 430 -5.01 12.58 4.54
CA TRP A 430 -3.95 13.01 5.45
C TRP A 430 -3.58 14.51 5.28
N LEU A 431 -3.67 15.02 4.04
CA LEU A 431 -3.47 16.42 3.70
C LEU A 431 -4.50 17.34 4.38
N GLY A 432 -5.77 16.93 4.42
CA GLY A 432 -6.83 17.65 5.13
C GLY A 432 -6.59 17.69 6.65
N ARG A 433 -6.03 16.62 7.21
CA ARG A 433 -5.66 16.55 8.64
C ARG A 433 -4.41 17.36 8.96
N PHE A 434 -3.46 17.41 8.04
CA PHE A 434 -2.23 18.20 8.19
C PHE A 434 -2.55 19.70 8.26
N PHE A 435 -3.31 20.21 7.29
CA PHE A 435 -3.65 21.64 7.27
C PHE A 435 -4.60 22.06 8.39
N SER A 436 -5.49 21.19 8.89
CA SER A 436 -6.27 21.50 10.10
C SER A 436 -5.43 21.63 11.37
N VAL A 437 -4.25 21.01 11.41
CA VAL A 437 -3.34 21.07 12.56
C VAL A 437 -2.36 22.25 12.43
N VAL A 438 -1.94 22.58 11.21
CA VAL A 438 -0.96 23.64 10.95
C VAL A 438 -1.61 25.03 10.87
N SER A 439 -2.90 25.14 10.55
CA SER A 439 -3.64 26.42 10.58
C SER A 439 -5.09 26.21 11.09
N PRO A 440 -5.36 26.38 12.40
CA PRO A 440 -6.69 26.15 12.97
C PRO A 440 -7.65 27.36 12.85
N PHE A 441 -7.42 28.30 11.93
CA PHE A 441 -8.21 29.53 11.77
C PHE A 441 -8.62 29.77 10.31
#